data_AF-A0A5S3QFC9-F1
#
_entry.id   AF-A0A5S3QFC9-F1
#
_cell.length_a   1.000
_cell.length_b   1.000
_cell.length_c   1.000
_cell.angle_alpha   90.00
_cell.angle_beta   90.00
_cell.angle_gamma   90.00
#
_symmetry.space_group_name_H-M   'P 1'
#
loop_
_entity.id
_entity.type
_entity.pdbx_description
1 polymer ?
#
loop_
_entity_poly.entity_id
_entity_poly.type
_entity_poly.pdbx_seq_one_letter_code
_entity_poly.pdbx_strand_id
1 'polypeptide(L)' 'MRSLKYEEVYLKDYGSPRAARSNIRDYMNLYNHERPHQSLDYQTPASIYFR' A
#
# COMPACT_ATOMS: atom_id res chain seq x y z
N MET A 1 -11.52 -5.98 -3.00
CA MET A 1 -10.30 -5.18 -3.20
C MET A 1 -10.55 -3.77 -2.66
N ARG A 2 -10.15 -3.46 -1.42
CA ARG A 2 -10.19 -2.08 -0.91
C ARG A 2 -8.96 -1.36 -1.47
N SER A 3 -9.17 -0.25 -2.18
CA SER A 3 -8.10 0.50 -2.81
C SER A 3 -7.54 1.55 -1.85
N LEU A 4 -6.22 1.73 -1.90
CA LEU A 4 -5.43 2.74 -1.17
C LEU A 4 -6.10 4.13 -1.19
N LYS A 5 -6.75 4.49 -2.30
CA LYS A 5 -7.47 5.75 -2.47
C LYS A 5 -8.54 6.00 -1.40
N TYR A 6 -9.28 4.98 -0.96
CA TYR A 6 -10.37 5.17 0.01
C TYR A 6 -9.88 5.18 1.47
N GLU A 7 -8.87 4.37 1.81
CA GLU A 7 -8.38 4.26 3.20
C GLU A 7 -7.34 5.35 3.54
N GLU A 8 -6.48 5.75 2.60
CA GLU A 8 -5.34 6.64 2.90
C GLU A 8 -5.49 8.06 2.34
N VAL A 9 -6.18 8.26 1.22
CA VAL A 9 -6.14 9.58 0.54
C VAL A 9 -7.33 10.47 0.91
N TYR A 10 -8.52 9.91 1.13
CA TYR A 10 -9.72 10.71 1.41
C TYR A 10 -9.97 11.00 2.90
N LEU A 11 -9.26 10.35 3.82
CA LEU A 11 -9.52 10.43 5.26
C LEU A 11 -8.37 11.01 6.10
N LYS A 12 -7.16 11.09 5.55
CA LYS A 12 -6.01 11.68 6.25
C LYS A 12 -5.82 13.11 5.77
N ASP A 13 -6.26 14.05 6.59
CA ASP A 13 -5.82 15.45 6.53
C ASP A 13 -4.33 15.48 6.88
N TYR A 14 -3.49 15.21 5.89
CA TYR A 14 -2.04 15.11 6.09
C TYR A 14 -1.53 16.50 6.48
N GLY A 15 -1.29 16.72 7.77
CA GLY A 15 -0.79 17.99 8.30
C GLY A 15 0.54 18.50 7.68
N SER A 16 1.21 17.68 6.86
CA SER A 16 2.20 18.16 5.89
C SER A 16 2.47 17.14 4.76
N PRO A 17 2.94 17.60 3.57
CA PRO A 17 3.35 16.71 2.47
C PRO A 17 4.43 15.68 2.86
N ARG A 18 5.25 15.99 3.87
CA ARG A 18 6.33 15.10 4.35
C ARG A 18 5.76 13.91 5.12
N ALA A 19 4.74 14.15 5.94
CA ALA A 19 4.00 13.10 6.63
C ALA A 19 3.24 12.19 5.65
N ALA A 20 2.65 12.77 4.59
CA ALA A 20 2.00 12.00 3.52
C ALA A 20 2.97 11.03 2.84
N ARG A 21 4.18 11.50 2.48
CA ARG A 21 5.19 10.63 1.85
C ARG A 21 5.61 9.46 2.73
N SER A 22 5.76 9.66 4.05
CA SER A 22 6.09 8.56 4.97
C SER A 22 4.96 7.54 5.02
N ASN A 23 3.72 7.99 5.24
CA ASN A 23 2.56 7.09 5.32
C ASN A 23 2.38 6.29 4.02
N ILE A 24 2.47 6.95 2.86
CA ILE A 24 2.36 6.28 1.56
C ILE A 24 3.46 5.23 1.40
N ARG A 25 4.70 5.52 1.81
CA ARG A 25 5.79 4.53 1.76
C ARG A 25 5.47 3.32 2.63
N ASP A 26 5.00 3.55 3.85
CA ASP A 26 4.72 2.48 4.79
C ASP A 26 3.51 1.64 4.32
N TYR A 27 2.49 2.27 3.74
CA TYR A 27 1.38 1.58 3.07
C TYR A 27 1.88 0.73 1.89
N MET A 28 2.75 1.27 1.04
CA MET A 28 3.28 0.54 -0.11
C MET A 28 4.09 -0.70 0.32
N ASN A 29 4.84 -0.60 1.42
CA ASN A 29 5.53 -1.76 1.99
C ASN A 29 4.53 -2.85 2.43
N LEU A 30 3.49 -2.48 3.19
CA LEU A 30 2.44 -3.41 3.62
C LEU A 30 1.75 -4.07 2.41
N TYR A 31 1.42 -3.28 1.39
CA TYR A 31 0.76 -3.76 0.17
C TYR A 31 1.64 -4.76 -0.60
N ASN A 32 2.94 -4.46 -0.71
CA ASN A 32 3.87 -5.27 -1.50
C ASN A 32 4.34 -6.53 -0.77
N HIS A 33 4.41 -6.53 0.56
CA HIS A 33 5.06 -7.62 1.31
C HIS A 33 4.12 -8.42 2.21
N GLU A 34 3.02 -7.84 2.69
CA GLU A 34 2.20 -8.48 3.73
C GLU A 34 0.81 -8.89 3.23
N ARG A 35 0.29 -8.21 2.21
CA ARG A 35 -1.03 -8.54 1.66
C ARG A 35 -0.91 -9.54 0.51
N PRO A 36 -1.49 -10.76 0.64
CA PRO A 36 -1.70 -11.64 -0.50
C PRO A 36 -2.81 -11.08 -1.38
N HIS A 37 -2.58 -11.02 -2.69
CA HIS A 37 -3.56 -10.48 -3.64
C HIS A 37 -4.18 -11.61 -4.43
N GLN A 38 -5.50 -11.69 -4.45
CA GLN A 38 -6.23 -12.70 -5.23
C GLN A 38 -5.88 -12.67 -6.73
N SER A 39 -5.62 -11.49 -7.29
CA SER A 39 -5.17 -11.32 -8.68
C SER A 39 -3.77 -11.89 -8.94
N LEU A 40 -3.00 -12.15 -7.88
CA LEU A 40 -1.65 -12.71 -7.89
C LEU A 40 -1.64 -14.12 -7.29
N ASP A 41 -2.75 -14.85 -7.38
CA ASP A 41 -2.87 -16.21 -6.82
C ASP A 41 -2.58 -16.27 -5.30
N TYR A 42 -3.00 -15.23 -4.57
CA TYR A 42 -2.72 -15.02 -3.14
C TYR A 42 -1.23 -14.90 -2.81
N GLN A 43 -0.41 -14.56 -3.79
CA GLN A 43 0.98 -14.18 -3.54
C GLN A 43 1.09 -12.66 -3.33
N THR A 44 2.23 -12.26 -2.78
CA THR A 44 2.57 -10.85 -2.56
C THR A 44 3.25 -10.30 -3.82
N PRO A 45 3.10 -9.01 -4.17
CA PRO A 45 3.80 -8.42 -5.29
C PRO A 45 5.32 -8.56 -5.17
N ALA A 46 5.85 -8.48 -3.93
CA ALA A 46 7.25 -8.71 -3.64
C ALA A 46 7.75 -10.08 -4.11
N SER A 47 6.99 -11.14 -3.86
CA SER A 47 7.41 -12.51 -4.22
C SER A 47 7.38 -12.79 -5.73
N ILE A 48 6.63 -12.00 -6.50
CA ILE A 48 6.51 -12.17 -7.96
C ILE A 48 7.51 -11.29 -8.72
N TYR A 49 7.64 -10.01 -8.33
CA TYR A 49 8.36 -9.02 -9.15
C TYR A 49 9.79 -8.72 -8.68
N PHE A 50 10.15 -9.01 -7.43
CA PHE A 50 11.48 -8.70 -6.88
C PHE A 50 12.39 -9.94 -6.79
N ARG A 51 12.22 -10.88 -7.71
CA ARG A 51 13.09 -12.06 -7.84
C ARG A 51 14.37 -11.74 -8.61
#